data_AF-A0A7X3XSJ8-F1
#
_entry.id   AF-A0A7X3XSJ8-F1
#
_cell.length_a   1.000
_cell.length_b   1.000
_cell.length_c   1.000
_cell.angle_alpha   90.00
_cell.angle_beta   90.00
_cell.angle_gamma   90.00
#
_symmetry.space_group_name_H-M   'P 1'
#
loop_
_entity.id
_entity.type
_entity.pdbx_description
1 polymer ?
#
loop_
_entity_poly.entity_id
_entity_poly.type
_entity_poly.pdbx_seq_one_letter_code
_entity_poly.pdbx_strand_id
1 'polypeptide(L)'
;MRAGGYVVAISDYGTDDYGFEADSQNVTVTLRETATVDFEGIPLRTSSITGLVSVDGWGLDRVRVVLSGAAEAETRTTADGQYVFGGLPAGDYTVAISRFDEDAYTFSTTSKHVALARDEAKIVSFQGSPVDP
;
A
#
# COMPACT_ATOMS: atom_id res chain seq x y z
N MET A 1 37.87 -20.60 -5.49
CA MET A 1 38.30 -19.23 -5.12
C MET A 1 39.60 -19.29 -4.34
N ARG A 2 40.36 -18.19 -4.26
CA ARG A 2 41.52 -18.10 -3.36
C ARG A 2 40.99 -17.92 -1.93
N ALA A 3 41.76 -18.33 -0.93
CA ALA A 3 41.45 -17.95 0.44
C ALA A 3 41.73 -16.44 0.59
N GLY A 4 40.88 -15.71 1.32
CA GLY A 4 41.03 -14.27 1.48
C GLY A 4 39.76 -13.57 1.98
N GLY A 5 39.90 -12.27 2.24
CA GLY A 5 38.78 -11.37 2.53
C GLY A 5 38.12 -10.90 1.23
N TYR A 6 36.80 -10.92 1.22
CA TYR A 6 35.95 -10.53 0.11
C TYR A 6 34.90 -9.53 0.60
N VAL A 7 34.47 -8.65 -0.28
CA VAL A 7 33.26 -7.84 -0.09
C VAL A 7 32.20 -8.42 -1.00
N VAL A 8 31.05 -8.77 -0.41
CA VAL A 8 29.85 -9.13 -1.17
C VAL A 8 28.94 -7.93 -1.11
N ALA A 9 28.45 -7.48 -2.27
CA ALA A 9 27.51 -6.38 -2.38
C ALA A 9 26.31 -6.82 -3.21
N ILE A 10 25.14 -6.25 -2.88
CA ILE A 10 23.92 -6.35 -3.67
C ILE A 10 23.72 -5.06 -4.45
N SER A 11 23.27 -5.16 -5.70
CA SER A 11 22.93 -4.02 -6.57
C SER A 11 21.66 -4.32 -7.36
N ASP A 12 21.07 -3.29 -7.95
CA ASP A 12 19.93 -3.38 -8.88
C ASP A 12 18.69 -4.11 -8.34
N TYR A 13 18.51 -4.13 -7.01
CA TYR A 13 17.31 -4.66 -6.38
C TYR A 13 16.17 -3.64 -6.43
N GLY A 14 14.92 -4.12 -6.48
CA GLY A 14 13.73 -3.27 -6.43
C GLY A 14 13.66 -2.53 -5.10
N THR A 15 13.78 -1.20 -5.13
CA THR A 15 13.82 -0.33 -3.93
C THR A 15 12.45 0.18 -3.50
N ASP A 16 11.40 -0.19 -4.23
CA ASP A 16 10.02 0.21 -3.96
C ASP A 16 9.38 -0.67 -2.88
N ASP A 17 9.70 -1.97 -2.88
CA ASP A 17 9.07 -2.96 -2.00
C ASP A 17 9.92 -3.30 -0.77
N TYR A 18 11.25 -3.20 -0.87
CA TYR A 18 12.16 -3.59 0.19
C TYR A 18 13.31 -2.58 0.39
N GLY A 19 13.67 -2.37 1.65
CA GLY A 19 14.93 -1.76 2.07
C GLY A 19 15.91 -2.80 2.60
N PHE A 20 17.19 -2.43 2.70
CA PHE A 20 18.22 -3.27 3.32
C PHE A 20 18.99 -2.42 4.33
N GLU A 21 19.33 -3.00 5.48
CA GLU A 21 20.15 -2.33 6.50
C GLU A 21 21.57 -2.05 5.98
N ALA A 22 22.09 -2.92 5.12
CA ALA A 22 23.35 -2.76 4.42
C ALA A 22 23.27 -3.38 3.02
N ASP A 23 23.91 -2.73 2.05
CA ASP A 23 24.05 -3.20 0.66
C ASP A 23 25.37 -3.97 0.43
N SER A 24 26.23 -4.05 1.45
CA SER A 24 27.50 -4.76 1.39
C SER A 24 27.92 -5.34 2.74
N GLN A 25 28.60 -6.48 2.70
CA GLN A 25 29.17 -7.15 3.87
C GLN A 25 30.52 -7.77 3.55
N ASN A 26 31.41 -7.79 4.54
CA ASN A 26 32.72 -8.44 4.44
C ASN A 26 32.59 -9.93 4.79
N VAL A 27 33.26 -10.80 4.03
CA VAL A 27 33.32 -12.24 4.29
C VAL A 27 34.73 -12.77 4.10
N THR A 28 35.13 -13.74 4.91
CA THR A 28 36.41 -14.45 4.75
C THR A 28 36.15 -15.85 4.23
N VAL A 29 36.80 -16.22 3.13
CA VAL A 29 36.74 -17.57 2.57
C VAL A 29 38.08 -18.24 2.83
N THR A 30 38.06 -19.44 3.41
CA THR A 30 39.27 -20.25 3.60
C THR A 30 39.41 -21.32 2.51
N LEU A 31 40.56 -22.01 2.47
CA LEU A 31 40.84 -22.96 1.40
C LEU A 31 39.94 -24.19 1.54
N ARG A 32 39.18 -24.50 0.47
CA ARG A 32 38.22 -25.62 0.39
C ARG A 32 36.98 -25.46 1.29
N GLU A 33 36.71 -24.26 1.79
CA GLU A 33 35.46 -23.94 2.49
C GLU A 33 34.54 -23.07 1.64
N THR A 34 33.25 -23.06 2.01
CA THR A 34 32.24 -22.14 1.50
C THR A 34 31.86 -21.19 2.64
N ALA A 35 31.74 -19.90 2.31
CA ALA A 35 31.15 -18.92 3.21
C ALA A 35 29.84 -18.40 2.62
N THR A 36 28.87 -18.12 3.48
CA THR A 36 27.56 -17.58 3.11
C THR A 36 27.45 -16.15 3.66
N VAL A 37 26.87 -15.26 2.86
CA VAL A 37 26.51 -13.90 3.26
C VAL A 37 25.05 -13.71 2.91
N ASP A 38 24.24 -13.38 3.90
CA ASP A 38 22.81 -13.18 3.73
C ASP A 38 22.48 -11.68 3.79
N PHE A 39 21.58 -11.24 2.91
CA PHE A 39 21.01 -9.91 2.90
C PHE A 39 19.51 -10.04 3.13
N GLU A 40 19.04 -9.57 4.29
CA GLU A 40 17.62 -9.60 4.63
C GLU A 40 16.94 -8.31 4.16
N GLY A 41 15.95 -8.44 3.28
CA GLY A 41 15.13 -7.33 2.82
C GLY A 41 14.01 -7.02 3.81
N ILE A 42 13.85 -5.75 4.15
CA ILE A 42 12.81 -5.23 5.04
C ILE A 42 11.67 -4.65 4.19
N PRO A 43 10.44 -5.17 4.26
CA PRO A 43 9.31 -4.63 3.51
C PRO A 43 9.06 -3.15 3.80
N LEU A 44 8.92 -2.33 2.76
CA LEU A 44 8.61 -0.92 2.87
C LEU A 44 7.09 -0.74 2.86
N ARG A 45 6.58 -0.04 3.88
CA ARG A 45 5.15 0.22 4.09
C ARG A 45 4.94 1.69 4.42
N THR A 46 5.21 2.54 3.45
CA THR A 46 5.29 3.99 3.66
C THR A 46 4.23 4.77 2.90
N SER A 47 3.48 4.12 2.02
CA SER A 47 2.45 4.74 1.20
C SER A 47 1.09 4.77 1.91
N SER A 48 0.19 5.62 1.41
CA SER A 48 -1.15 5.75 1.96
C SER A 48 -2.22 6.10 0.93
N ILE A 49 -3.45 5.68 1.20
CA ILE A 49 -4.65 6.08 0.47
C ILE A 49 -5.62 6.71 1.46
N THR A 50 -6.11 7.90 1.13
CA THR A 50 -7.14 8.60 1.88
C THR A 50 -8.33 8.90 0.98
N GLY A 51 -9.47 9.28 1.54
CA GLY A 51 -10.56 9.77 0.73
C GLY A 51 -11.80 10.16 1.51
N LEU A 52 -12.77 10.65 0.76
CA LEU A 52 -14.09 11.04 1.22
C LEU A 52 -15.15 10.19 0.50
N VAL A 53 -16.16 9.73 1.23
CA VAL A 53 -17.43 9.28 0.66
C VAL A 53 -18.49 10.31 1.03
N SER A 54 -19.11 10.95 0.03
CA SER A 54 -20.08 12.01 0.27
C SER A 54 -21.20 12.05 -0.78
N VAL A 55 -22.30 12.71 -0.42
CA VAL A 55 -23.45 13.03 -1.27
C VAL A 55 -23.74 14.51 -1.14
N ASP A 56 -23.83 15.22 -2.26
CA ASP A 56 -24.04 16.68 -2.30
C ASP A 56 -23.12 17.49 -1.37
N GLY A 57 -21.88 17.03 -1.20
CA GLY A 57 -20.87 17.66 -0.34
C GLY A 57 -20.94 17.27 1.14
N TRP A 58 -21.93 16.47 1.55
CA TRP A 58 -22.05 15.95 2.92
C TRP A 58 -21.41 14.58 3.04
N GLY A 59 -20.51 14.42 4.02
CA GLY A 59 -19.87 13.14 4.31
C GLY A 59 -20.88 12.08 4.76
N LEU A 60 -20.69 10.84 4.31
CA LEU A 60 -21.51 9.71 4.75
C LEU A 60 -20.79 8.90 5.83
N ASP A 61 -21.42 8.77 7.00
CA ASP A 61 -20.90 7.97 8.10
C ASP A 61 -21.02 6.47 7.84
N ARG A 62 -20.07 5.69 8.37
CA ARG A 62 -20.10 4.21 8.44
C ARG A 62 -20.17 3.46 7.12
N VAL A 63 -19.95 4.11 5.97
CA VAL A 63 -19.81 3.43 4.68
C VAL A 63 -18.60 2.52 4.76
N ARG A 64 -18.75 1.26 4.35
CA ARG A 64 -17.66 0.29 4.37
C ARG A 64 -16.75 0.53 3.18
N VAL A 65 -15.46 0.71 3.44
CA VAL A 65 -14.42 0.88 2.42
C VAL A 65 -13.47 -0.31 2.49
N VAL A 66 -13.27 -0.99 1.38
CA VAL A 66 -12.35 -2.13 1.24
C VAL A 66 -11.22 -1.76 0.30
N LEU A 67 -10.02 -2.12 0.70
CA LEU A 67 -8.83 -2.10 -0.11
C LEU A 67 -8.43 -3.54 -0.46
N SER A 68 -8.16 -3.81 -1.74
CA SER A 68 -7.59 -5.08 -2.23
C SER A 68 -6.46 -4.82 -3.24
N GLY A 69 -5.65 -5.83 -3.53
CA GLY A 69 -4.51 -5.74 -4.44
C GLY A 69 -3.21 -6.14 -3.75
N ALA A 70 -2.18 -5.27 -3.79
CA ALA A 70 -0.88 -5.53 -3.15
C ALA A 70 -0.96 -5.74 -1.62
N ALA A 71 -2.01 -5.21 -0.97
CA ALA A 71 -2.39 -5.55 0.39
C ALA A 71 -3.91 -5.47 0.55
N GLU A 72 -4.45 -6.18 1.54
CA GLU A 72 -5.87 -6.16 1.87
C GLU A 72 -6.12 -5.43 3.18
N ALA A 73 -7.14 -4.57 3.20
CA ALA A 73 -7.58 -3.86 4.40
C ALA A 73 -9.06 -3.46 4.30
N GLU A 74 -9.68 -3.18 5.44
CA GLU A 74 -11.04 -2.63 5.51
C GLU A 74 -11.09 -1.52 6.55
N THR A 75 -11.87 -0.48 6.26
CA THR A 75 -12.26 0.52 7.25
C THR A 75 -13.70 0.97 7.02
N ARG A 76 -14.19 1.86 7.88
CA ARG A 76 -15.45 2.57 7.71
C ARG A 76 -15.19 4.07 7.72
N THR A 77 -15.97 4.81 6.94
CA THR A 77 -15.92 6.26 6.97
C THR A 77 -16.34 6.82 8.32
N THR A 78 -15.76 7.96 8.69
CA THR A 78 -16.20 8.76 9.84
C THR A 78 -17.48 9.54 9.53
N ALA A 79 -18.02 10.26 10.52
CA ALA A 79 -19.19 11.12 10.34
C ALA A 79 -19.00 12.20 9.25
N ASP A 80 -17.76 12.66 9.05
CA ASP A 80 -17.41 13.59 7.98
C ASP A 80 -17.15 12.89 6.64
N GLY A 81 -17.42 11.58 6.53
CA GLY A 81 -17.23 10.77 5.32
C GLY A 81 -15.78 10.33 5.06
N GLN A 82 -14.84 10.64 5.95
CA GLN A 82 -13.41 10.43 5.70
C GLN A 82 -12.97 9.00 5.99
N TYR A 83 -12.01 8.50 5.23
CA TYR A 83 -11.33 7.23 5.51
C TYR A 83 -9.83 7.30 5.19
N VAL A 84 -9.05 6.42 5.82
CA VAL A 84 -7.59 6.33 5.66
C VAL A 84 -7.14 4.87 5.68
N PHE A 85 -6.26 4.52 4.73
CA PHE A 85 -5.39 3.36 4.75
C PHE A 85 -3.94 3.83 4.74
N GLY A 86 -3.23 3.65 5.85
CA GLY A 86 -1.80 3.96 5.97
C GLY A 86 -0.95 2.70 6.06
N GLY A 87 0.36 2.85 5.89
CA GLY A 87 1.30 1.73 6.02
C GLY A 87 1.17 0.72 4.89
N LEU A 88 0.96 1.21 3.67
CA LEU A 88 0.81 0.39 2.48
C LEU A 88 2.16 0.24 1.76
N PRO A 89 2.46 -0.96 1.22
CA PRO A 89 3.54 -1.09 0.24
C PRO A 89 3.21 -0.35 -1.06
N ALA A 90 4.22 -0.16 -1.90
CA ALA A 90 3.99 0.21 -3.29
C ALA A 90 3.22 -0.90 -4.02
N GLY A 91 2.48 -0.54 -5.06
CA GLY A 91 1.74 -1.49 -5.88
C GLY A 91 0.35 -1.02 -6.29
N ASP A 92 -0.35 -1.91 -6.97
CA ASP A 92 -1.70 -1.67 -7.49
C ASP A 92 -2.78 -2.04 -6.47
N TYR A 93 -3.77 -1.17 -6.36
CA TYR A 93 -4.88 -1.28 -5.43
C TYR A 93 -6.22 -1.03 -6.09
N THR A 94 -7.25 -1.66 -5.55
CA THR A 94 -8.64 -1.32 -5.80
C THR A 94 -9.29 -0.90 -4.49
N VAL A 95 -9.89 0.30 -4.48
CA VAL A 95 -10.70 0.79 -3.37
C VAL A 95 -12.17 0.63 -3.76
N ALA A 96 -12.95 -0.04 -2.92
CA ALA A 96 -14.38 -0.25 -3.14
C ALA A 96 -15.22 0.18 -1.93
N ILE A 97 -16.36 0.82 -2.18
CA ILE A 97 -17.34 1.21 -1.16
C ILE A 97 -18.57 0.32 -1.20
N SER A 98 -19.18 0.09 -0.04
CA SER A 98 -20.39 -0.72 0.12
C SER A 98 -21.12 -0.38 1.42
N ARG A 99 -22.31 -0.96 1.62
CA ARG A 99 -23.12 -0.78 2.85
C ARG A 99 -23.50 0.68 3.13
N PHE A 100 -23.68 1.47 2.09
CA PHE A 100 -24.42 2.73 2.15
C PHE A 100 -25.92 2.45 1.98
N ASP A 101 -26.76 3.43 2.30
CA ASP A 101 -28.21 3.34 2.10
C ASP A 101 -28.52 3.51 0.60
N GLU A 102 -28.83 2.40 -0.08
CA GLU A 102 -29.11 2.38 -1.52
C GLU A 102 -30.50 2.93 -1.88
N ASP A 103 -31.42 3.00 -0.90
CA ASP A 103 -32.73 3.64 -1.08
C ASP A 103 -32.61 5.17 -1.00
N ALA A 104 -31.59 5.68 -0.29
CA ALA A 104 -31.34 7.11 -0.15
C ALA A 104 -30.29 7.66 -1.14
N TYR A 105 -29.29 6.87 -1.52
CA TYR A 105 -28.12 7.35 -2.26
C TYR A 105 -27.72 6.44 -3.44
N THR A 106 -27.31 7.07 -4.54
CA THR A 106 -26.72 6.40 -5.70
C THR A 106 -25.29 6.86 -5.96
N PHE A 107 -24.43 5.93 -6.37
CA PHE A 107 -23.05 6.19 -6.76
C PHE A 107 -22.82 5.64 -8.17
N SER A 108 -22.37 6.49 -9.08
CA SER A 108 -22.03 6.08 -10.46
C SER A 108 -20.80 5.17 -10.53
N THR A 109 -19.95 5.22 -9.49
CA THR A 109 -18.80 4.35 -9.29
C THR A 109 -18.71 3.98 -7.82
N THR A 110 -18.59 2.69 -7.55
CA THR A 110 -18.37 2.15 -6.20
C THR A 110 -17.01 1.46 -6.06
N SER A 111 -16.19 1.51 -7.11
CA SER A 111 -14.85 0.91 -7.15
C SER A 111 -13.90 1.73 -8.03
N LYS A 112 -12.68 1.97 -7.54
CA LYS A 112 -11.64 2.73 -8.25
C LYS A 112 -10.28 2.04 -8.11
N HIS A 113 -9.56 1.95 -9.22
CA HIS A 113 -8.17 1.51 -9.25
C HIS A 113 -7.22 2.66 -8.91
N VAL A 114 -6.14 2.37 -8.19
CA VAL A 114 -5.06 3.30 -7.88
C VAL A 114 -3.73 2.56 -7.75
N ALA A 115 -2.69 3.05 -8.42
CA ALA A 115 -1.32 2.58 -8.21
C ALA A 115 -0.61 3.48 -7.20
N LEU A 116 0.12 2.91 -6.24
CA LEU A 116 0.99 3.64 -5.32
C LEU A 116 2.46 3.36 -5.65
N ALA A 117 3.24 4.43 -5.80
CA ALA A 117 4.69 4.36 -5.68
C ALA A 117 5.11 4.38 -4.20
N ARG A 118 6.39 4.17 -3.93
CA ARG A 118 6.98 4.30 -2.59
C ARG A 118 6.79 5.73 -2.05
N ASP A 119 6.51 5.83 -0.75
CA ASP A 119 6.31 7.09 -0.03
C ASP A 119 5.17 7.96 -0.62
N GLU A 120 4.29 7.37 -1.44
CA GLU A 120 3.22 8.08 -2.11
C GLU A 120 1.94 8.12 -1.27
N ALA A 121 1.31 9.29 -1.25
CA ALA A 121 -0.03 9.47 -0.69
C ALA A 121 -1.01 9.82 -1.83
N LYS A 122 -2.10 9.07 -1.94
CA LYS A 122 -3.17 9.36 -2.91
C LYS A 122 -4.53 9.57 -2.25
N ILE A 123 -5.35 10.34 -2.93
CA ILE A 123 -6.75 10.58 -2.56
C ILE A 123 -7.65 9.84 -3.53
N VAL A 124 -8.54 9.00 -3.01
CA VAL A 124 -9.56 8.28 -3.78
C VAL A 124 -10.92 8.58 -3.16
N SER A 125 -11.71 9.47 -3.75
CA SER A 125 -13.01 9.85 -3.18
C SER A 125 -14.17 9.32 -4.02
N PHE A 126 -15.30 9.08 -3.37
CA PHE A 126 -16.56 8.64 -3.98
C PHE A 126 -17.62 9.72 -3.75
N GLN A 127 -18.26 10.16 -4.83
CA GLN A 127 -19.30 11.17 -4.79
C GLN A 127 -20.57 10.55 -5.33
N GLY A 128 -21.61 10.58 -4.51
CA GLY A 128 -22.94 10.10 -4.86
C GLY A 128 -23.93 11.25 -5.02
N SER A 129 -25.17 10.88 -5.35
CA SER A 129 -26.32 11.78 -5.40
C SER A 129 -27.48 11.14 -4.64
N PRO A 130 -28.44 11.93 -4.13
CA PRO A 130 -29.68 11.40 -3.59
C PRO A 130 -30.44 10.61 -4.67
N VAL A 131 -31.19 9.59 -4.26
CA VAL A 131 -32.18 8.94 -5.13
C VAL A 131 -33.39 9.88 -5.25
N ASP A 132 -33.80 10.19 -6.48
CA ASP A 132 -35.02 10.97 -6.72
C ASP A 132 -36.27 10.14 -6.33
N PRO A 133 -37.25 10.75 -5.62
CA PRO A 133 -38.47 10.05 -5.16
C PRO A 133 -39.47 9.69 -6.26
#